data_AF-A0A062X358-F1
#
_entry.id   AF-A0A062X358-F1
#
_cell.length_a   1.000
_cell.length_b   1.000
_cell.length_c   1.000
_cell.angle_alpha   90.00
_cell.angle_beta   90.00
_cell.angle_gamma   90.00
#
_symmetry.space_group_name_H-M   'P 1'
#
loop_
_entity.id
_entity.type
_entity.pdbx_description
1 polymer ?
#
loop_
_entity_poly.entity_id
_entity_poly.type
_entity_poly.pdbx_seq_one_letter_code
_entity_poly.pdbx_strand_id
1 'polypeptide(L)'
;MTSRPVAARRLIDLARLRRVRDRIDREYARPLDVEALARGAHMSAGHLSREFRLAYGESPYAYLMARRIERAMALLRRGDLSVTEVCFAVGCSSLATAALDGTFARLQASGAEVVQEPTEQPYGVRDCASRDPAGNLIRINELR
;
A
#
# COMPACT_ATOMS: atom_id res chain seq x y z
N MET A 1 -2.59 -14.30 -38.33
CA MET A 1 -3.75 -14.70 -37.49
C MET A 1 -3.33 -15.02 -36.04
N THR A 2 -2.74 -14.05 -35.30
CA THR A 2 -2.26 -14.24 -33.91
C THR A 2 -2.81 -13.22 -32.90
N SER A 3 -3.74 -12.35 -33.29
CA SER A 3 -4.21 -11.24 -32.44
C SER A 3 -5.29 -11.62 -31.40
N ARG A 4 -6.05 -12.69 -31.62
CA ARG A 4 -7.19 -13.07 -30.77
C ARG A 4 -6.80 -13.58 -29.36
N PRO A 5 -5.72 -14.36 -29.18
CA PRO A 5 -5.24 -14.78 -27.85
C PRO A 5 -4.68 -13.62 -27.03
N VAL A 6 -3.97 -12.69 -27.69
CA VAL A 6 -3.36 -11.51 -27.04
C VAL A 6 -4.44 -10.53 -26.56
N ALA A 7 -5.47 -10.28 -27.37
CA ALA A 7 -6.58 -9.42 -26.99
C ALA A 7 -7.38 -10.00 -25.81
N ALA A 8 -7.69 -11.30 -25.83
CA ALA A 8 -8.37 -11.97 -24.72
C ALA A 8 -7.55 -11.90 -23.42
N ARG A 9 -6.22 -12.07 -23.52
CA ARG A 9 -5.34 -11.96 -22.35
C ARG A 9 -5.33 -10.54 -21.77
N ARG A 10 -5.24 -9.52 -22.62
CA ARG A 10 -5.31 -8.10 -22.19
C ARG A 10 -6.61 -7.78 -21.45
N LEU A 11 -7.74 -8.29 -21.93
CA LEU A 11 -9.04 -8.10 -21.26
C LEU A 11 -9.07 -8.74 -19.86
N ILE A 12 -8.50 -9.95 -19.72
CA ILE A 12 -8.39 -10.63 -18.43
C ILE A 12 -7.52 -9.84 -17.47
N ASP A 13 -6.38 -9.33 -17.94
CA ASP A 13 -5.47 -8.56 -17.10
C ASP A 13 -6.09 -7.21 -16.70
N LEU A 14 -6.78 -6.50 -17.60
CA LEU A 14 -7.57 -5.30 -17.25
C LEU A 14 -8.67 -5.59 -16.22
N ALA A 15 -9.37 -6.72 -16.33
CA ALA A 15 -10.37 -7.12 -15.34
C ALA A 15 -9.75 -7.40 -13.96
N ARG A 16 -8.54 -7.96 -13.91
CA ARG A 16 -7.78 -8.14 -12.66
C ARG A 16 -7.37 -6.79 -12.06
N LEU A 17 -6.85 -5.87 -12.87
CA LEU A 17 -6.46 -4.54 -12.41
C LEU A 17 -7.66 -3.74 -11.89
N ARG A 18 -8.81 -3.83 -12.56
CA ARG A 18 -10.06 -3.23 -12.07
C ARG A 18 -10.47 -3.77 -10.71
N ARG A 19 -10.42 -5.10 -10.52
CA ARG A 19 -10.71 -5.71 -9.21
C ARG A 19 -9.76 -5.23 -8.10
N VAL A 20 -8.49 -5.01 -8.42
CA VAL A 20 -7.53 -4.42 -7.48
C VAL A 20 -7.95 -3.01 -7.08
N ARG A 21 -8.30 -2.17 -8.04
CA ARG A 21 -8.80 -0.81 -7.79
C ARG A 21 -10.07 -0.81 -6.94
N ASP A 22 -11.06 -1.63 -7.32
CA ASP A 22 -12.32 -1.75 -6.59
C ASP A 22 -12.09 -2.21 -5.14
N ARG A 23 -11.13 -3.11 -4.92
CA ARG A 23 -10.72 -3.54 -3.58
C ARG A 23 -10.09 -2.41 -2.79
N ILE A 24 -9.20 -1.61 -3.38
CA ILE A 24 -8.61 -0.44 -2.72
C ILE A 24 -9.74 0.53 -2.30
N ASP A 25 -10.66 0.84 -3.21
CA ASP A 25 -11.75 1.78 -2.95
C ASP A 25 -12.67 1.34 -1.80
N ARG A 26 -12.90 0.03 -1.67
CA ARG A 26 -13.74 -0.56 -0.62
C ARG A 26 -13.00 -0.74 0.71
N GLU A 27 -11.73 -1.11 0.66
CA GLU A 27 -10.97 -1.61 1.81
C GLU A 27 -9.80 -0.68 2.21
N TYR A 28 -9.80 0.58 1.77
CA TYR A 28 -8.70 1.53 2.01
C TYR A 28 -8.26 1.64 3.47
N ALA A 29 -9.20 1.50 4.42
CA ALA A 29 -8.94 1.62 5.85
C ALA A 29 -8.28 0.37 6.48
N ARG A 30 -8.25 -0.77 5.77
CA ARG A 30 -7.60 -1.99 6.25
C ARG A 30 -6.06 -1.86 6.15
N PRO A 31 -5.28 -2.66 6.89
CA PRO A 31 -3.83 -2.77 6.70
C PRO A 31 -3.51 -3.45 5.36
N LEU A 32 -3.71 -2.68 4.28
CA LEU A 32 -3.59 -3.12 2.91
C LEU A 32 -2.25 -2.64 2.36
N ASP A 33 -1.48 -3.55 1.79
CA ASP A 33 -0.23 -3.28 1.09
C ASP A 33 -0.26 -3.84 -0.34
N VAL A 34 0.75 -3.48 -1.13
CA VAL A 34 0.87 -3.91 -2.54
C VAL A 34 0.94 -5.43 -2.65
N GLU A 35 1.59 -6.10 -1.70
CA GLU A 35 1.70 -7.55 -1.64
C GLU A 35 0.35 -8.23 -1.43
N ALA A 36 -0.48 -7.75 -0.49
CA ALA A 36 -1.82 -8.24 -0.25
C ALA A 36 -2.75 -8.04 -1.46
N LEU A 37 -2.58 -6.95 -2.20
CA LEU A 37 -3.29 -6.69 -3.45
C LEU A 37 -2.84 -7.65 -4.55
N ALA A 38 -1.54 -7.84 -4.71
CA ALA A 38 -0.94 -8.71 -5.72
C ALA A 38 -1.35 -10.18 -5.53
N ARG A 39 -1.34 -10.67 -4.28
CA ARG A 39 -1.86 -12.01 -3.94
C ARG A 39 -3.30 -12.19 -4.39
N GLY A 40 -4.17 -11.20 -4.14
CA GLY A 40 -5.58 -11.24 -4.56
C GLY A 40 -5.79 -11.16 -6.07
N ALA A 41 -4.81 -10.65 -6.82
CA ALA A 41 -4.84 -10.56 -8.28
C ALA A 41 -4.13 -11.73 -8.99
N HIS A 42 -3.52 -12.65 -8.23
CA HIS A 42 -2.62 -13.70 -8.73
C HIS A 42 -1.47 -13.13 -9.58
N MET A 43 -0.84 -12.06 -9.08
CA MET A 43 0.32 -11.39 -9.69
C MET A 43 1.44 -11.26 -8.66
N SER A 44 2.69 -11.11 -9.12
CA SER A 44 3.74 -10.58 -8.25
C SER A 44 3.54 -9.07 -8.04
N ALA A 45 4.00 -8.54 -6.91
CA ALA A 45 3.84 -7.11 -6.58
C ALA A 45 4.50 -6.17 -7.61
N GLY A 46 5.66 -6.55 -8.14
CA GLY A 46 6.33 -5.80 -9.20
C GLY A 46 5.54 -5.79 -10.52
N HIS A 47 5.00 -6.95 -10.92
CA HIS A 47 4.15 -7.05 -12.11
C HIS A 47 2.87 -6.23 -11.94
N LEU A 48 2.17 -6.39 -10.81
CA LEU A 48 0.97 -5.61 -10.51
C LEU A 48 1.26 -4.11 -10.57
N SER A 49 2.35 -3.65 -9.93
CA SER A 49 2.69 -2.23 -9.88
C SER A 49 2.92 -1.63 -11.25
N ARG A 50 3.62 -2.37 -12.14
CA ARG A 50 3.85 -1.93 -13.52
C ARG A 50 2.56 -1.86 -14.32
N GLU A 51 1.78 -2.93 -14.34
CA GLU A 51 0.55 -2.98 -15.15
C GLU A 51 -0.52 -2.01 -14.64
N PHE A 52 -0.63 -1.84 -13.32
CA PHE A 52 -1.55 -0.87 -12.73
C PHE A 52 -1.17 0.56 -13.11
N ARG A 53 0.14 0.90 -13.10
CA ARG A 53 0.63 2.20 -13.58
C ARG A 53 0.35 2.42 -15.06
N LEU A 54 0.53 1.40 -15.90
CA LEU A 54 0.18 1.49 -17.31
C LEU A 54 -1.32 1.71 -17.54
N ALA A 55 -2.18 1.10 -16.71
CA ALA A 55 -3.62 1.19 -16.85
C ALA A 55 -4.24 2.45 -16.22
N TYR A 56 -3.69 2.95 -15.11
CA TYR A 56 -4.30 4.00 -14.29
C TYR A 56 -3.40 5.23 -14.04
N GLY A 57 -2.16 5.23 -14.54
CA GLY A 57 -1.24 6.36 -14.43
C GLY A 57 -0.36 6.39 -13.18
N GLU A 58 -0.69 5.62 -12.13
CA GLU A 58 0.04 5.59 -10.86
C GLU A 58 0.19 4.18 -10.30
N SER A 59 1.03 3.98 -9.27
CA SER A 59 1.16 2.65 -8.64
C SER A 59 -0.04 2.34 -7.73
N PRO A 60 -0.30 1.06 -7.40
CA PRO A 60 -1.36 0.69 -6.45
C PRO A 60 -1.16 1.34 -5.08
N TYR A 61 0.10 1.50 -4.64
CA TYR A 61 0.43 2.18 -3.39
C TYR A 61 0.04 3.66 -3.44
N ALA A 62 0.44 4.38 -4.50
CA ALA A 62 0.11 5.80 -4.66
C ALA A 62 -1.42 6.01 -4.70
N TYR A 63 -2.13 5.16 -5.45
CA TYR A 63 -3.59 5.17 -5.51
C TYR A 63 -4.23 4.97 -4.12
N LEU A 64 -3.77 3.98 -3.35
CA LEU A 64 -4.25 3.72 -2.00
C LEU A 64 -4.01 4.92 -1.07
N MET A 65 -2.82 5.53 -1.12
CA MET A 65 -2.52 6.73 -0.31
C MET A 65 -3.41 7.91 -0.70
N ALA A 66 -3.62 8.15 -1.99
CA ALA A 66 -4.52 9.19 -2.47
C ALA A 66 -5.94 8.98 -1.95
N ARG A 67 -6.48 7.75 -2.03
CA ARG A 67 -7.81 7.42 -1.48
C ARG A 67 -7.90 7.65 0.03
N ARG A 68 -6.85 7.31 0.79
CA ARG A 68 -6.80 7.57 2.24
C ARG A 68 -6.80 9.07 2.55
N ILE A 69 -6.01 9.87 1.82
CA ILE A 69 -5.95 11.32 1.98
C ILE A 69 -7.32 11.94 1.66
N GLU A 70 -7.95 11.58 0.54
CA GLU A 70 -9.28 12.06 0.18
C GLU A 70 -10.32 11.81 1.29
N ARG A 71 -10.31 10.60 1.87
CA ARG A 71 -11.20 10.23 2.96
C ARG A 71 -10.85 10.95 4.26
N ALA A 72 -9.57 11.14 4.56
CA ALA A 72 -9.12 11.88 5.74
C ALA A 72 -9.56 13.35 5.65
N MET A 73 -9.38 13.99 4.50
CA MET A 73 -9.83 15.37 4.26
C MET A 73 -11.35 15.51 4.45
N ALA A 74 -12.13 14.51 4.01
CA ALA A 74 -13.57 14.51 4.21
C ALA A 74 -13.96 14.42 5.70
N LEU A 75 -13.27 13.58 6.47
CA LEU A 75 -13.48 13.47 7.92
C LEU A 75 -13.05 14.73 8.68
N LEU A 76 -11.90 15.31 8.33
CA LEU A 76 -11.41 16.55 8.95
C LEU A 76 -12.35 17.73 8.69
N ARG A 77 -12.91 17.85 7.47
CA ARG A 77 -13.90 18.89 7.16
C ARG A 77 -15.20 18.77 7.97
N ARG A 78 -15.54 17.56 8.43
CA ARG A 78 -16.71 17.33 9.27
C ARG A 78 -16.52 17.90 10.68
N GLY A 79 -15.28 17.93 11.20
CA GLY A 79 -14.93 18.55 12.47
C GLY A 79 -15.16 17.71 13.73
N ASP A 80 -15.67 16.48 13.58
CA ASP A 80 -16.10 15.63 14.71
C ASP A 80 -15.01 14.67 15.23
N LEU A 81 -13.86 14.60 14.55
CA LEU A 81 -12.75 13.71 14.89
C LEU A 81 -11.45 14.50 15.03
N SER A 82 -10.62 14.13 15.99
CA SER A 82 -9.24 14.59 16.09
C SER A 82 -8.40 14.05 14.92
N VAL A 83 -7.27 14.72 14.64
CA VAL A 83 -6.32 14.28 13.60
C VAL A 83 -5.87 12.84 13.83
N THR A 84 -5.63 12.45 15.08
CA THR A 84 -5.23 11.09 15.44
C THR A 84 -6.33 10.08 15.14
N GLU A 85 -7.59 10.35 15.50
CA GLU A 85 -8.72 9.47 15.18
C GLU A 85 -8.94 9.35 13.67
N VAL A 86 -8.75 10.44 12.92
CA VAL A 86 -8.80 10.40 11.45
C VAL A 86 -7.71 9.49 10.88
N CYS A 87 -6.47 9.58 11.36
CA CYS A 87 -5.37 8.71 10.93
C CYS A 87 -5.72 7.22 11.11
N PHE A 88 -6.26 6.85 12.27
CA PHE A 88 -6.71 5.48 12.50
C PHE A 88 -7.89 5.09 11.60
N ALA A 89 -8.88 5.97 11.44
CA ALA A 89 -10.08 5.71 10.64
C ALA A 89 -9.79 5.48 9.16
N VAL A 90 -8.73 6.08 8.60
CA VAL A 90 -8.32 5.87 7.20
C VAL A 90 -7.26 4.78 7.04
N GLY A 91 -6.88 4.09 8.11
CA GLY A 91 -5.88 3.02 8.06
C GLY A 91 -4.45 3.51 7.87
N CYS A 92 -4.15 4.78 8.22
CA CYS A 92 -2.79 5.28 8.28
C CYS A 92 -2.07 4.66 9.49
N SER A 93 -1.56 3.44 9.33
CA SER A 93 -0.59 2.80 10.23
C SER A 93 0.85 2.96 9.76
N SER A 94 1.08 3.75 8.70
CA SER A 94 2.42 4.02 8.19
C SER A 94 3.07 5.15 8.98
N LEU A 95 4.19 4.86 9.62
CA LEU A 95 5.08 5.88 10.15
C LEU A 95 6.03 6.33 9.04
N ALA A 96 6.56 7.53 9.16
CA ALA A 96 7.59 8.03 8.25
C ALA A 96 8.77 8.57 9.06
N THR A 97 9.99 8.37 8.57
CA THR A 97 11.21 8.77 9.24
C THR A 97 12.26 9.21 8.23
N ALA A 98 13.06 10.23 8.56
CA ALA A 98 14.20 10.63 7.74
C ALA A 98 15.43 9.70 7.94
N ALA A 99 15.40 8.82 8.94
CA ALA A 99 16.49 7.92 9.29
C ALA A 99 15.97 6.48 9.46
N LEU A 100 15.67 5.82 8.33
CA LEU A 100 15.04 4.51 8.34
C LEU A 100 15.90 3.44 9.02
N ASP A 101 17.20 3.41 8.73
CA ASP A 101 18.12 2.41 9.31
C ASP A 101 18.23 2.54 10.84
N GLY A 102 18.34 3.77 11.36
CA GLY A 102 18.37 4.02 12.80
C GLY A 102 17.04 3.68 13.48
N THR A 103 15.92 3.94 12.81
CA THR A 103 14.58 3.58 13.31
C THR A 103 14.41 2.06 13.36
N PHE A 104 14.86 1.37 12.30
CA PHE A 104 14.82 -0.09 12.22
C PHE A 104 15.67 -0.75 13.31
N ALA A 105 16.90 -0.28 13.53
CA ALA A 105 17.78 -0.81 14.58
C ALA A 105 17.12 -0.70 15.98
N ARG A 106 16.42 0.40 16.27
CA ARG A 106 15.68 0.57 17.52
C ARG A 106 14.51 -0.39 17.65
N LEU A 107 13.81 -0.70 16.56
CA LEU A 107 12.70 -1.66 16.54
C LEU A 107 13.16 -3.10 16.74
N GLN A 108 14.27 -3.47 16.10
CA GLN A 108 14.91 -4.77 16.37
C GLN A 108 15.33 -4.88 17.83
N ALA A 109 15.97 -3.85 18.38
CA ALA A 109 16.39 -3.83 19.78
C ALA A 109 15.22 -3.90 20.77
N SER A 110 14.02 -3.44 20.39
CA SER A 110 12.82 -3.58 21.22
C SER A 110 12.15 -4.96 21.14
N GLY A 111 12.66 -5.88 20.31
CA GLY A 111 12.08 -7.20 20.10
C GLY A 111 10.85 -7.21 19.20
N ALA A 112 10.67 -6.19 18.35
CA ALA A 112 9.56 -6.16 17.41
C ALA A 112 9.75 -7.25 16.34
N GLU A 113 8.67 -7.93 15.94
CA GLU A 113 8.73 -8.95 14.88
C GLU A 113 9.02 -8.26 13.54
N VAL A 114 10.19 -8.49 12.96
CA VAL A 114 10.55 -7.93 11.66
C VAL A 114 9.88 -8.75 10.55
N VAL A 115 9.04 -8.08 9.76
CA VAL A 115 8.39 -8.65 8.57
C VAL A 115 9.24 -8.38 7.33
N GLN A 116 9.88 -7.21 7.27
CA GLN A 116 10.69 -6.77 6.15
C GLN A 116 11.78 -5.82 6.65
N GLU A 117 13.04 -6.12 6.32
CA GLU A 117 14.17 -5.21 6.55
C GLU A 117 14.08 -3.96 5.65
N PRO A 118 14.80 -2.87 5.97
CA PRO A 118 14.86 -1.68 5.13
C PRO A 118 15.26 -2.04 3.69
N THR A 119 14.36 -1.82 2.74
CA THR A 119 14.60 -2.18 1.34
C THR A 119 13.93 -1.21 0.38
N GLU A 120 14.50 -1.11 -0.82
CA GLU A 120 13.95 -0.36 -1.93
C GLU A 120 12.81 -1.14 -2.57
N GLN A 121 11.61 -0.60 -2.48
CA GLN A 121 10.46 -1.22 -3.09
C GLN A 121 10.45 -0.98 -4.61
N PRO A 122 9.94 -1.92 -5.42
CA PRO A 122 9.80 -1.76 -6.87
C PRO A 122 8.96 -0.54 -7.30
N TYR A 123 8.21 0.06 -6.38
CA TYR A 123 7.40 1.25 -6.57
C TYR A 123 8.07 2.56 -6.12
N GLY A 124 9.36 2.53 -5.75
CA GLY A 124 10.20 3.71 -5.54
C GLY A 124 10.23 4.26 -4.11
N VAL A 125 9.61 3.55 -3.17
CA VAL A 125 9.64 3.89 -1.73
C VAL A 125 10.66 2.98 -1.06
N ARG A 126 11.51 3.55 -0.21
CA ARG A 126 12.33 2.75 0.71
C ARG A 126 11.57 2.60 2.02
N ASP A 127 11.42 1.38 2.52
CA ASP A 127 10.70 1.15 3.77
C ASP A 127 11.13 -0.14 4.48
N CYS A 128 10.72 -0.26 5.74
CA CYS A 128 10.75 -1.50 6.49
C CYS A 128 9.35 -1.81 7.05
N ALA A 129 9.14 -3.06 7.47
CA ALA A 129 7.88 -3.48 8.05
C ALA A 129 8.09 -4.39 9.26
N SER A 130 7.23 -4.20 10.26
CA SER A 130 7.24 -4.98 11.50
C SER A 130 5.81 -5.24 11.97
N ARG A 131 5.60 -6.26 12.82
CA ARG A 131 4.33 -6.42 13.54
C ARG A 131 4.40 -5.78 14.91
N ASP A 132 3.33 -5.08 15.27
CA ASP A 132 3.09 -4.70 16.66
C ASP A 132 2.66 -5.93 17.50
N PRO A 133 2.60 -5.81 18.84
CA PRO A 133 2.16 -6.92 19.71
C PRO A 133 0.72 -7.40 19.46
N ALA A 134 -0.12 -6.59 18.81
CA ALA A 134 -1.47 -6.97 18.41
C ALA A 134 -1.50 -7.66 17.03
N GLY A 135 -0.35 -7.88 16.40
CA GLY A 135 -0.19 -8.54 15.09
C GLY A 135 -0.41 -7.62 13.89
N ASN A 136 -0.66 -6.33 14.10
CA ASN A 136 -0.86 -5.36 13.03
C ASN A 136 0.44 -5.10 12.28
N LEU A 137 0.36 -5.02 10.96
CA LEU A 137 1.50 -4.64 10.13
C LEU A 137 1.73 -3.13 10.21
N ILE A 138 2.88 -2.74 10.75
CA ILE A 138 3.39 -1.38 10.76
C ILE A 138 4.43 -1.26 9.65
N ARG A 139 4.20 -0.35 8.70
CA ARG A 139 5.21 0.05 7.71
C ARG A 139 5.83 1.36 8.12
N ILE A 140 7.13 1.47 7.91
CA ILE A 140 7.88 2.69 8.17
C ILE A 140 8.58 3.10 6.90
N ASN A 141 8.12 4.22 6.33
CA ASN A 141 8.65 4.74 5.08
C ASN A 141 9.79 5.71 5.36
N GLU A 142 10.80 5.69 4.50
CA GLU A 142 11.83 6.72 4.48
C GLU A 142 11.29 8.00 3.83
N LEU A 143 11.44 9.14 4.52
CA LEU A 143 11.21 10.46 3.96
C LEU A 143 12.40 10.82 3.06
N ARG A 144 12.12 11.11 1.79
CA ARG A 144 13.09 11.58 0.80
C ARG A 144 12.86 13.04 0.44
#